data_AF-A0A6M8NR12-F1
#
_entry.id   AF-A0A6M8NR12-F1
#
_cell.length_a   1.000
_cell.length_b   1.000
_cell.length_c   1.000
_cell.angle_alpha   90.00
_cell.angle_beta   90.00
_cell.angle_gamma   90.00
#
_symmetry.space_group_name_H-M   'P 1'
#
loop_
_entity.id
_entity.type
_entity.pdbx_description
1 polymer ?
#
loop_
_entity_poly.entity_id
_entity_poly.type
_entity_poly.pdbx_seq_one_letter_code
_entity_poly.pdbx_strand_id
1 'polypeptide(L)'
;MEQFPIEFVSNIASIVLVIILVISYFKHKKRVEVIQQLDSLKSENQLTQQDISYIYENEKEYKEKAEKAEGFAKLLNPIFILIVGILFIYLPFSEAMIHLNVFVVAFIFVQLDKINKKNTYILLKELKKDIKKEED
;
A
#
# COMPACT_ATOMS: atom_id res chain seq x y z
N MET A 1 -19.04 -33.34 -15.19
CA MET A 1 -18.07 -32.25 -15.25
C MET A 1 -17.24 -32.34 -13.99
N GLU A 2 -15.94 -32.66 -14.10
CA GLU A 2 -15.04 -32.68 -12.94
C GLU A 2 -15.07 -31.30 -12.29
N GLN A 3 -15.52 -31.25 -11.03
CA GLN A 3 -15.46 -30.03 -10.23
C GLN A 3 -13.98 -29.76 -9.95
N PHE A 4 -13.39 -28.81 -10.68
CA PHE A 4 -12.09 -28.27 -10.31
C PHE A 4 -12.17 -27.85 -8.84
N PRO A 5 -11.30 -28.38 -7.94
CA PRO A 5 -11.40 -28.09 -6.52
C PRO A 5 -11.29 -26.59 -6.31
N ILE A 6 -12.32 -25.97 -5.73
CA ILE A 6 -12.36 -24.52 -5.50
C ILE A 6 -11.21 -24.05 -4.59
N GLU A 7 -10.73 -24.97 -3.75
CA GLU A 7 -9.52 -24.87 -2.94
C GLU A 7 -8.27 -24.59 -3.78
N PHE A 8 -8.14 -25.21 -4.96
CA PHE A 8 -6.99 -25.03 -5.84
C PHE A 8 -6.94 -23.59 -6.39
N VAL A 9 -8.10 -23.05 -6.77
CA VAL A 9 -8.24 -21.66 -7.23
C VAL A 9 -7.90 -20.69 -6.10
N SER A 10 -8.40 -20.94 -4.89
CA SER A 10 -8.11 -20.14 -3.68
C SER A 10 -6.61 -20.11 -3.35
N ASN A 11 -5.94 -21.26 -3.46
CA ASN A 11 -4.51 -21.37 -3.19
C ASN A 11 -3.67 -20.64 -4.25
N ILE A 12 -3.99 -20.78 -5.53
CA ILE A 12 -3.31 -20.06 -6.62
C ILE A 12 -3.50 -18.54 -6.43
N ALA A 13 -4.72 -18.09 -6.13
CA ALA A 13 -4.99 -16.68 -5.89
C ALA A 13 -4.16 -16.13 -4.73
N SER A 14 -4.02 -16.90 -3.63
CA SER A 14 -3.16 -16.53 -2.50
C SER A 14 -1.70 -16.35 -2.92
N ILE A 15 -1.14 -17.29 -3.68
CA ILE A 15 0.25 -17.23 -4.15
C ILE A 15 0.47 -15.99 -5.03
N VAL A 16 -0.45 -15.72 -5.97
CA VAL A 16 -0.39 -14.54 -6.83
C VAL A 16 -0.41 -13.26 -6.01
N LEU A 17 -1.29 -13.16 -5.01
CA LEU A 17 -1.36 -12.00 -4.12
C LEU A 17 -0.06 -11.81 -3.32
N VAL A 18 0.56 -12.90 -2.85
CA VAL A 18 1.86 -12.85 -2.16
C VAL A 18 2.96 -12.33 -3.09
N ILE A 19 3.01 -12.78 -4.35
CA ILE A 19 3.97 -12.26 -5.33
C ILE A 19 3.76 -10.76 -5.56
N ILE A 20 2.51 -10.32 -5.71
CA ILE A 20 2.16 -8.90 -5.87
C ILE A 20 2.61 -8.09 -4.64
N LEU A 21 2.42 -8.62 -3.42
CA LEU A 21 2.88 -8.00 -2.19
C LEU A 21 4.40 -7.81 -2.16
N VAL A 22 5.15 -8.83 -2.55
CA VAL A 22 6.62 -8.77 -2.61
C VAL A 22 7.09 -7.72 -3.62
N ILE A 23 6.49 -7.69 -4.82
CA ILE A 23 6.81 -6.67 -5.84
C ILE A 23 6.48 -5.26 -5.32
N SER A 24 5.31 -5.09 -4.70
CA SER A 24 4.88 -3.83 -4.11
C SER A 24 5.86 -3.35 -3.03
N TYR A 25 6.32 -4.27 -2.19
CA TYR A 25 7.33 -4.00 -1.17
C TYR A 25 8.63 -3.46 -1.79
N PHE A 26 9.20 -4.15 -2.78
CA PHE A 26 10.44 -3.69 -3.43
C PHE A 26 10.28 -2.33 -4.11
N LYS A 27 9.14 -2.09 -4.76
CA LYS A 27 8.83 -0.80 -5.39
C LYS A 27 8.73 0.32 -4.36
N HIS A 28 8.10 0.07 -3.21
CA HIS A 28 8.02 1.03 -2.13
C HIS A 28 9.41 1.31 -1.53
N LYS A 29 10.18 0.26 -1.25
CA LYS A 29 11.55 0.36 -0.72
C LYS A 29 12.41 1.27 -1.60
N LYS A 30 12.45 1.03 -2.91
CA LYS A 30 13.22 1.85 -3.85
C LYS A 30 12.80 3.32 -3.83
N ARG A 31 11.50 3.59 -3.66
CA ARG A 31 10.99 4.96 -3.58
C ARG A 31 11.42 5.64 -2.28
N VAL A 32 11.37 4.94 -1.15
CA VAL A 32 11.83 5.46 0.14
C VAL A 32 13.33 5.77 0.07
N GLU A 33 14.13 4.90 -0.54
CA GLU A 33 15.56 5.14 -0.76
C GLU A 33 15.82 6.43 -1.56
N VAL A 34 15.07 6.67 -2.64
CA VAL A 34 15.16 7.93 -3.40
C VAL A 34 14.83 9.14 -2.52
N ILE A 35 13.76 9.07 -1.72
CA ILE A 35 13.36 10.16 -0.83
C ILE A 35 14.41 10.42 0.26
N GLN A 36 15.04 9.35 0.80
CA GLN A 36 16.14 9.47 1.76
C GLN A 36 17.39 10.10 1.14
N GLN A 37 17.69 9.79 -0.13
CA GLN A 37 18.78 10.46 -0.85
C GLN A 37 18.50 11.95 -1.02
N LEU A 38 17.25 12.34 -1.32
CA LEU A 38 16.85 13.74 -1.38
C LEU A 38 17.01 14.46 -0.04
N ASP A 39 16.68 13.79 1.08
CA ASP A 39 16.90 14.34 2.42
C ASP A 39 18.39 14.53 2.75
N SER A 40 19.23 13.61 2.28
CA SER A 40 20.69 13.71 2.43
C SER A 40 21.24 14.89 1.63
N LEU A 41 20.84 15.03 0.36
CA LEU A 41 21.22 16.16 -0.50
C LEU A 41 20.75 17.51 0.08
N LYS A 42 19.56 17.54 0.69
CA LYS A 42 19.06 18.72 1.41
C LYS A 42 20.01 19.08 2.55
N SER A 43 20.36 18.10 3.38
CA SER A 43 21.24 18.29 4.55
C SER A 43 22.63 18.79 4.16
N GLU A 44 23.08 18.52 2.93
CA GLU A 44 24.34 18.98 2.36
C GLU A 44 24.22 20.29 1.56
N ASN A 45 23.02 20.91 1.48
CA ASN A 45 22.71 22.06 0.62
C ASN A 45 22.99 21.82 -0.88
N GLN A 46 22.79 20.60 -1.35
CA GLN A 46 23.06 20.16 -2.72
C GLN A 46 21.80 19.87 -3.54
N LEU A 47 20.61 20.24 -3.04
CA LEU A 47 19.38 20.08 -3.81
C LEU A 47 19.40 20.92 -5.08
N THR A 48 19.14 20.27 -6.21
CA THR A 48 18.96 20.97 -7.48
C THR A 48 17.52 21.48 -7.61
N GLN A 49 17.29 22.42 -8.53
CA GLN A 49 15.93 22.86 -8.84
C GLN A 49 15.05 21.72 -9.41
N GLN A 50 15.67 20.73 -10.06
CA GLN A 50 14.96 19.54 -10.52
C GLN A 50 14.48 18.67 -9.34
N ASP A 51 15.31 18.52 -8.31
CA ASP A 51 14.98 17.76 -7.10
C ASP A 51 13.85 18.44 -6.31
N ILE A 52 13.93 19.77 -6.18
CA ILE A 52 12.86 20.57 -5.55
C ILE A 52 11.55 20.40 -6.32
N SER A 53 11.57 20.54 -7.65
CA SER A 53 10.38 20.32 -8.48
C SER A 53 9.81 18.91 -8.31
N TYR A 54 10.67 17.90 -8.30
CA TYR A 54 10.29 16.51 -8.05
C TYR A 54 9.60 16.34 -6.70
N ILE A 55 10.13 16.92 -5.61
CA ILE A 55 9.54 16.86 -4.27
C ILE A 55 8.14 17.48 -4.27
N TYR A 56 7.97 18.66 -4.87
CA TYR A 56 6.69 19.37 -4.88
C TYR A 56 5.62 18.65 -5.69
N GLU A 57 5.96 18.16 -6.89
CA GLU A 57 5.04 17.42 -7.75
C GLU A 57 4.63 16.09 -7.11
N ASN A 58 5.59 15.33 -6.58
CA ASN A 58 5.32 14.05 -5.95
C ASN A 58 4.55 14.23 -4.64
N GLU A 59 4.82 15.26 -3.83
CA GLU A 59 4.06 15.51 -2.60
C GLU A 59 2.56 15.66 -2.90
N LYS A 60 2.22 16.47 -3.91
CA LYS A 60 0.84 16.65 -4.36
C LYS A 60 0.24 15.34 -4.87
N GLU A 61 0.96 14.61 -5.71
CA GLU A 61 0.48 13.34 -6.28
C GLU A 61 0.25 12.29 -5.17
N TYR A 62 1.16 12.17 -4.21
CA TYR A 62 1.04 11.20 -3.11
C TYR A 62 -0.02 11.60 -2.10
N LYS A 63 -0.30 12.90 -1.92
CA LYS A 63 -1.45 13.34 -1.13
C LYS A 63 -2.74 12.78 -1.71
N GLU A 64 -2.98 12.97 -3.00
CA GLU A 64 -4.19 12.47 -3.67
C GLU A 64 -4.26 10.94 -3.64
N LYS A 65 -3.14 10.25 -3.86
CA LYS A 65 -3.07 8.78 -3.78
C LYS A 65 -3.37 8.28 -2.36
N ALA A 66 -2.85 8.94 -1.33
CA ALA A 66 -3.08 8.57 0.06
C ALA A 66 -4.55 8.76 0.46
N GLU A 67 -5.16 9.88 0.07
CA GLU A 67 -6.59 10.14 0.31
C GLU A 67 -7.49 9.11 -0.38
N LYS A 68 -7.20 8.77 -1.65
CA LYS A 68 -7.92 7.72 -2.38
C LYS A 68 -7.77 6.36 -1.72
N ALA A 69 -6.56 5.98 -1.30
CA ALA A 69 -6.30 4.70 -0.64
C ALA A 69 -6.98 4.62 0.75
N GLU A 70 -7.00 5.72 1.50
CA GLU A 70 -7.71 5.80 2.78
C GLU A 70 -9.22 5.63 2.59
N GLY A 71 -9.81 6.31 1.61
CA GLY A 71 -11.23 6.15 1.25
C GLY A 71 -11.57 4.74 0.83
N PHE A 72 -10.73 4.14 -0.02
CA PHE A 72 -10.90 2.76 -0.48
C PHE A 72 -10.80 1.74 0.66
N ALA A 73 -9.82 1.89 1.56
CA ALA A 73 -9.70 1.02 2.73
C ALA A 73 -10.89 1.14 3.68
N LYS A 74 -11.40 2.35 3.91
CA LYS A 74 -12.62 2.57 4.71
C LYS A 74 -13.85 1.90 4.11
N LEU A 75 -13.98 1.94 2.79
CA LEU A 75 -15.06 1.27 2.07
C LEU A 75 -14.92 -0.26 2.14
N LEU A 76 -13.72 -0.79 1.96
CA LEU A 76 -13.49 -2.23 1.93
C LEU A 76 -13.54 -2.88 3.31
N ASN A 77 -13.17 -2.19 4.39
CA ASN A 77 -13.21 -2.74 5.75
C ASN A 77 -14.56 -3.41 6.11
N PRO A 78 -15.73 -2.74 6.00
CA PRO A 78 -17.01 -3.38 6.28
C PRO A 78 -17.34 -4.51 5.30
N ILE A 79 -16.88 -4.41 4.04
CA ILE A 79 -17.07 -5.47 3.03
C ILE A 79 -16.29 -6.73 3.43
N PHE A 80 -15.03 -6.59 3.88
CA PHE A 80 -14.24 -7.71 4.37
C PHE A 80 -14.91 -8.39 5.57
N ILE A 81 -15.42 -7.60 6.53
CA ILE A 81 -16.14 -8.14 7.70
C ILE A 81 -17.39 -8.91 7.26
N LEU A 82 -18.17 -8.35 6.32
CA LEU A 82 -19.37 -9.00 5.80
C LEU A 82 -19.04 -10.33 5.13
N ILE A 83 -18.03 -10.36 4.26
CA ILE A 83 -17.67 -11.60 3.54
C ILE A 83 -17.17 -12.66 4.51
N VAL A 84 -16.34 -12.30 5.49
CA VAL A 84 -15.91 -13.23 6.54
C VAL A 84 -17.12 -13.79 7.29
N GLY A 85 -18.06 -12.93 7.70
CA GLY A 85 -19.30 -13.37 8.34
C GLY A 85 -20.10 -14.37 7.50
N ILE A 86 -20.25 -14.10 6.20
CA ILE A 86 -20.92 -15.01 5.26
C ILE A 86 -20.20 -16.35 5.20
N LEU A 87 -18.87 -16.37 5.08
CA LEU A 87 -18.10 -17.63 5.04
C LEU A 87 -18.37 -18.50 6.28
N PHE A 88 -18.37 -17.91 7.48
CA PHE A 88 -18.60 -18.65 8.72
C PHE A 88 -20.06 -19.08 8.93
N ILE A 89 -21.03 -18.44 8.26
CA ILE A 89 -22.44 -18.85 8.32
C ILE A 89 -22.70 -20.05 7.39
N TYR A 90 -22.11 -20.04 6.19
CA TYR A 90 -22.45 -21.01 5.14
C TYR A 90 -21.49 -22.19 5.02
N LEU A 91 -20.27 -22.09 5.58
CA LEU A 91 -19.26 -23.15 5.50
C LEU A 91 -18.90 -23.70 6.88
N PRO A 92 -18.56 -25.01 6.97
CA PRO A 92 -17.92 -25.58 8.15
C PRO A 92 -16.63 -24.82 8.48
N PHE A 93 -16.30 -24.75 9.77
CA PHE A 93 -15.13 -24.01 10.27
C PHE A 93 -13.83 -24.35 9.51
N SER A 94 -13.59 -25.64 9.23
CA SER A 94 -12.38 -26.08 8.52
C SER A 94 -12.30 -25.53 7.09
N GLU A 95 -13.42 -25.48 6.35
CA GLU A 95 -13.47 -24.97 4.98
C GLU A 95 -13.40 -23.44 4.97
N ALA A 96 -14.10 -22.77 5.89
CA ALA A 96 -14.05 -21.31 6.04
C ALA A 96 -12.61 -20.81 6.27
N MET A 97 -11.81 -21.54 7.05
CA MET A 97 -10.41 -21.20 7.31
C MET A 97 -9.53 -21.24 6.05
N ILE A 98 -9.80 -22.15 5.10
CA ILE A 98 -9.06 -22.22 3.83
C ILE A 98 -9.28 -20.94 3.01
N HIS A 99 -10.53 -20.50 2.90
CA HIS A 99 -10.88 -19.29 2.17
C HIS A 99 -10.42 -18.02 2.89
N LEU A 100 -10.41 -18.03 4.23
CA LEU A 100 -9.97 -16.91 5.05
C LEU A 100 -8.53 -16.47 4.72
N ASN A 101 -7.65 -17.40 4.32
CA ASN A 101 -6.27 -17.06 3.94
C ASN A 101 -6.21 -16.06 2.78
N VAL A 102 -6.99 -16.27 1.70
CA VAL A 102 -7.07 -15.33 0.58
C VAL A 102 -7.57 -13.96 1.06
N PHE A 103 -8.59 -13.96 1.91
CA PHE A 103 -9.17 -12.73 2.46
C PHE A 103 -8.18 -11.95 3.32
N VAL A 104 -7.43 -12.65 4.18
CA VAL A 104 -6.41 -12.04 5.02
C VAL A 104 -5.30 -11.41 4.16
N VAL A 105 -4.82 -12.12 3.15
CA VAL A 105 -3.80 -11.58 2.24
C VAL A 105 -4.31 -10.36 1.47
N ALA A 106 -5.55 -10.41 0.96
CA ALA A 106 -6.16 -9.26 0.29
C ALA A 106 -6.36 -8.06 1.24
N PHE A 107 -6.78 -8.31 2.48
CA PHE A 107 -6.90 -7.29 3.51
C PHE A 107 -5.54 -6.65 3.82
N ILE A 108 -4.51 -7.46 4.04
CA ILE A 108 -3.12 -7.00 4.26
C ILE A 108 -2.66 -6.13 3.09
N PHE A 109 -2.92 -6.55 1.85
CA PHE A 109 -2.57 -5.78 0.66
C PHE A 109 -3.19 -4.39 0.65
N VAL A 110 -4.49 -4.27 0.94
CA VAL A 110 -5.18 -2.98 1.00
C VAL A 110 -4.60 -2.09 2.11
N GLN A 111 -4.35 -2.65 3.29
CA GLN A 111 -3.79 -1.88 4.41
C GLN A 111 -2.36 -1.42 4.12
N LEU A 112 -1.53 -2.29 3.52
CA LEU A 112 -0.16 -1.95 3.15
C LEU A 112 -0.11 -0.86 2.08
N ASP A 113 -0.96 -0.94 1.05
CA ASP A 113 -1.02 0.09 0.01
C ASP A 113 -1.39 1.47 0.60
N LYS A 114 -2.38 1.50 1.50
CA LYS A 114 -2.77 2.69 2.25
C LYS A 114 -1.61 3.26 3.07
N ILE A 115 -0.94 2.41 3.85
CA ILE A 115 0.20 2.81 4.70
C ILE A 115 1.34 3.35 3.85
N ASN A 116 1.73 2.63 2.79
CA ASN A 116 2.85 3.01 1.93
C ASN A 116 2.64 4.35 1.24
N LYS A 117 1.43 4.60 0.73
CA LYS A 117 1.08 5.90 0.11
C LYS A 117 1.09 7.03 1.13
N LYS A 118 0.51 6.80 2.31
CA LYS A 118 0.49 7.78 3.40
C LYS A 118 1.90 8.13 3.89
N ASN A 119 2.74 7.13 4.11
CA ASN A 119 4.12 7.33 4.55
C ASN A 119 4.94 8.09 3.50
N THR A 120 4.80 7.72 2.22
CA THR A 120 5.47 8.43 1.12
C THR A 120 5.07 9.91 1.09
N TYR A 121 3.78 10.21 1.23
CA TYR A 121 3.28 11.58 1.32
C TYR A 121 3.87 12.34 2.53
N ILE A 122 3.89 11.72 3.71
CA ILE A 122 4.43 12.34 4.92
C ILE A 122 5.91 12.71 4.74
N LEU A 123 6.73 11.79 4.24
CA LEU A 123 8.15 12.04 4.00
C LEU A 123 8.37 13.20 3.03
N LEU A 124 7.65 13.23 1.90
CA LEU A 124 7.75 14.32 0.91
C LEU A 124 7.26 15.65 1.48
N LYS A 125 6.20 15.63 2.31
CA LYS A 125 5.67 16.82 2.98
C LYS A 125 6.66 17.39 3.99
N GLU A 126 7.36 16.54 4.73
CA GLU A 126 8.40 16.95 5.66
C GLU A 126 9.57 17.60 4.93
N LEU A 127 10.07 16.97 3.87
CA LEU A 127 11.10 17.55 2.99
C LEU A 127 10.71 18.93 2.46
N LYS A 128 9.51 19.05 1.90
CA LYS A 128 8.98 20.31 1.37
C LYS A 128 8.87 21.39 2.44
N LYS A 129 8.47 21.03 3.65
CA LYS A 129 8.34 21.99 4.76
C LYS A 129 9.71 22.54 5.17
N ASP A 130 10.74 21.72 5.16
CA ASP A 130 12.08 22.16 5.55
C ASP A 130 12.71 23.05 4.50
N ILE A 131 12.55 22.74 3.20
CA ILE A 131 13.01 23.61 2.10
C ILE A 131 12.43 25.04 2.26
N LYS A 132 11.12 25.14 2.56
CA LYS A 132 10.48 26.47 2.74
C LYS A 132 11.04 27.27 3.92
N LYS A 133 11.53 26.62 4.98
CA LYS A 133 12.10 27.32 6.14
C LYS A 133 13.51 27.83 5.86
N GLU A 134 14.22 27.25 4.90
CA GLU A 134 15.56 27.70 4.48
C GLU A 134 15.48 28.90 3.52
N GLU A 135 14.31 29.14 2.91
CA GLU A 135 14.05 30.28 2.02
C GLU A 135 13.56 31.55 2.75
N ASP A 136 13.10 31.43 4.01
CA ASP A 136 12.62 32.52 4.88
C ASP A 136 13.73 33.08 5.80
#